data_AF-A0A8J7TZQ6-F1
#
_entry.id   AF-A0A8J7TZQ6-F1
#
_cell.length_a   1.000
_cell.length_b   1.000
_cell.length_c   1.000
_cell.angle_alpha   90.00
_cell.angle_beta   90.00
_cell.angle_gamma   90.00
#
_symmetry.space_group_name_H-M   'P 1'
#
loop_
_entity.id
_entity.type
_entity.pdbx_description
1 polymer ?
#
loop_
_entity_poly.entity_id
_entity_poly.type
_entity_poly.pdbx_seq_one_letter_code
_entity_poly.pdbx_strand_id
1 'polypeptide(L)'
;MSAKPPVPGTYQHYKGALYEVLGIADEPETGKQYVVYQSLGVMHNQLPADPKNEFYPEPGVTGTPTKGELAVCSIARFTEEVDGKEYSGGRRVPRFRLVSPAPRR
;
A
#
# COMPACT_ATOMS: atom_id res chain seq x y z
N MET A 1 -17.76 -8.96 9.18
CA MET A 1 -17.80 -7.68 8.43
C MET A 1 -17.10 -7.93 7.11
N SER A 2 -17.82 -8.09 6.00
CA SER A 2 -17.18 -8.31 4.70
C SER A 2 -16.44 -7.05 4.27
N ALA A 3 -15.11 -7.14 4.14
CA ALA A 3 -14.30 -6.04 3.64
C ALA A 3 -14.70 -5.72 2.19
N LYS A 4 -14.98 -4.45 1.91
CA LYS A 4 -15.37 -4.00 0.57
C LYS A 4 -14.16 -4.05 -0.37
N PRO A 5 -14.29 -4.55 -1.62
CA PRO A 5 -13.20 -4.51 -2.58
C PRO A 5 -12.71 -3.07 -2.81
N PRO A 6 -11.40 -2.81 -2.78
CA PRO A 6 -10.85 -1.50 -3.14
C PRO A 6 -11.13 -1.17 -4.60
N VAL A 7 -11.28 0.12 -4.90
CA VAL A 7 -11.37 0.61 -6.28
C VAL A 7 -9.97 0.71 -6.91
N PRO A 8 -9.82 0.54 -8.23
CA PRO A 8 -8.56 0.82 -8.91
C PRO A 8 -8.08 2.26 -8.68
N GLY A 9 -6.78 2.47 -8.58
CA GLY A 9 -6.17 3.78 -8.33
C GLY A 9 -4.87 3.72 -7.55
N THR A 10 -4.35 4.88 -7.18
CA THR A 10 -3.14 5.03 -6.39
C THR A 10 -3.45 4.93 -4.89
N TYR A 11 -2.74 4.06 -4.20
CA TYR A 11 -2.81 3.86 -2.75
C TYR A 11 -1.46 4.12 -2.11
N GLN A 12 -1.48 4.62 -0.89
CA GLN A 12 -0.31 4.77 -0.04
C GLN A 12 -0.37 3.73 1.07
N HIS A 13 0.67 2.91 1.17
CA HIS A 13 0.85 2.02 2.31
C HIS A 13 1.16 2.84 3.57
N TYR A 14 0.78 2.36 4.76
CA TYR A 14 1.00 3.10 6.01
C TYR A 14 2.47 3.46 6.29
N LYS A 15 3.42 2.74 5.68
CA LYS A 15 4.86 3.04 5.74
C LYS A 15 5.32 4.09 4.71
N GLY A 16 4.42 4.66 3.92
CA GLY A 16 4.71 5.72 2.96
C GLY A 16 4.93 5.29 1.50
N ALA A 17 5.16 4.00 1.23
CA ALA A 17 5.32 3.49 -0.13
C ALA A 17 4.02 3.60 -0.95
N LEU A 18 4.15 3.97 -2.23
CA LEU A 18 3.02 4.17 -3.15
C LEU A 18 2.85 2.98 -4.09
N TYR A 19 1.60 2.59 -4.27
CA TYR A 19 1.18 1.47 -5.09
C TYR A 19 0.02 1.87 -5.98
N GLU A 20 -0.14 1.20 -7.11
CA GLU A 20 -1.30 1.31 -7.98
C GLU A 20 -2.08 0.00 -7.95
N VAL A 21 -3.33 0.07 -7.49
CA VAL A 21 -4.28 -1.04 -7.57
C VAL A 21 -4.81 -1.11 -8.98
N LEU A 22 -4.58 -2.26 -9.61
CA LEU A 22 -5.02 -2.56 -10.98
C LEU A 22 -6.45 -3.09 -10.97
N GLY A 23 -6.82 -3.87 -9.95
CA GLY A 23 -8.15 -4.44 -9.82
C GLY A 23 -8.22 -5.59 -8.82
N ILE A 24 -9.30 -6.36 -8.95
CA ILE A 24 -9.55 -7.58 -8.18
C ILE A 24 -9.42 -8.77 -9.13
N ALA A 25 -8.74 -9.82 -8.68
CA ALA A 25 -8.66 -11.10 -9.37
C ALA A 25 -9.37 -12.16 -8.53
N ASP A 26 -10.09 -13.05 -9.21
CA ASP A 26 -10.77 -14.19 -8.62
C ASP A 26 -9.90 -15.46 -8.79
N GLU A 27 -9.69 -16.18 -7.70
CA GLU A 27 -9.02 -17.49 -7.71
C GLU A 27 -10.05 -18.57 -8.02
N PRO A 28 -10.01 -19.20 -9.21
CA PRO A 28 -11.11 -20.05 -9.68
C PRO A 28 -11.30 -21.30 -8.83
N GLU A 29 -10.23 -21.81 -8.21
CA GLU A 29 -10.26 -23.03 -7.41
C GLU A 29 -10.99 -22.84 -6.07
N THR A 30 -10.96 -21.63 -5.50
CA THR A 30 -11.50 -21.37 -4.15
C THR A 30 -12.59 -20.31 -4.13
N GLY A 31 -12.78 -19.58 -5.24
CA GLY A 31 -13.65 -18.41 -5.31
C GLY A 31 -13.14 -17.20 -4.49
N LYS A 32 -11.89 -17.24 -4.00
CA LYS A 32 -11.34 -16.13 -3.21
C LYS A 32 -10.97 -14.96 -4.10
N GLN A 33 -11.14 -13.77 -3.55
CA GLN A 33 -10.84 -12.52 -4.24
C GLN A 33 -9.56 -11.89 -3.68
N TYR A 34 -8.67 -11.51 -4.60
CA TYR A 34 -7.38 -10.90 -4.30
C TYR A 34 -7.25 -9.54 -4.98
N VAL A 35 -6.67 -8.59 -4.27
CA VAL A 35 -6.31 -7.28 -4.80
C VAL A 35 -4.99 -7.42 -5.54
N VAL A 36 -4.97 -7.03 -6.80
CA VAL A 36 -3.76 -6.98 -7.64
C VAL A 36 -3.27 -5.53 -7.70
N TYR A 37 -2.02 -5.31 -7.35
CA TYR A 37 -1.42 -3.98 -7.32
C TYR A 37 0.06 -4.03 -7.69
N GLN A 38 0.57 -2.92 -8.20
CA GLN A 38 1.97 -2.74 -8.55
C GLN A 38 2.61 -1.64 -7.73
N SER A 39 3.90 -1.78 -7.41
CA SER A 39 4.66 -0.70 -6.77
C SER A 39 4.96 0.42 -7.77
N LEU A 40 4.74 1.67 -7.37
CA LEU A 40 5.09 2.84 -8.17
C LEU A 40 6.59 3.21 -8.06
N GLY A 41 7.35 2.46 -7.26
CA GLY A 41 8.79 2.70 -7.10
C GLY A 41 9.11 3.99 -6.37
N VAL A 42 8.16 4.57 -5.64
CA VAL A 42 8.33 5.80 -4.88
C VAL A 42 7.75 5.64 -3.49
N MET A 43 8.42 6.24 -2.51
CA MET A 43 8.03 6.22 -1.12
C MET A 43 8.14 7.62 -0.55
N HIS A 44 7.13 8.03 0.21
CA HIS A 44 7.19 9.21 1.05
C HIS A 44 7.58 8.79 2.47
N ASN A 45 8.86 8.88 2.80
CA ASN A 45 9.35 8.64 4.16
C ASN A 45 9.01 9.84 5.04
N GLN A 46 8.21 9.61 6.08
CA GLN A 46 7.81 10.64 7.04
C GLN A 46 8.55 10.51 8.38
N LEU A 47 9.37 9.47 8.53
CA LEU A 47 10.17 9.29 9.73
C LEU A 47 11.38 10.22 9.72
N PRO A 48 11.82 10.71 10.91
CA PRO A 48 13.09 11.40 11.02
C PRO A 48 14.24 10.49 10.57
N ALA A 49 15.38 11.10 10.27
CA ALA A 49 16.58 10.34 9.96
C ALA A 49 16.92 9.39 11.11
N ASP A 50 16.95 8.10 10.80
CA ASP A 50 17.29 7.05 11.75
C ASP A 50 18.58 6.37 11.26
N PRO A 51 19.68 6.41 12.03
CA PRO A 51 20.95 5.83 11.61
C PRO A 51 20.93 4.30 11.48
N LYS A 52 19.84 3.62 11.88
CA LYS A 52 19.63 2.18 11.65
C LYS A 52 18.78 1.91 10.40
N ASN A 53 18.18 2.93 9.80
CA ASN A 53 17.37 2.81 8.59
C ASN A 53 18.23 3.08 7.35
N GLU A 54 18.97 2.05 6.92
CA GLU A 54 19.86 2.12 5.74
C GLU A 54 19.10 2.29 4.42
N PHE A 55 17.81 1.96 4.38
CA PHE A 55 17.01 2.03 3.16
C PHE A 55 16.49 3.44 2.88
N TYR A 56 16.03 4.13 3.92
CA TYR A 56 15.38 5.44 3.81
C TYR A 56 15.90 6.37 4.92
N PRO A 57 17.16 6.83 4.81
CA PRO A 57 17.85 7.51 5.90
C PRO A 57 17.35 8.94 6.14
N GLU A 58 16.60 9.53 5.20
CA GLU A 58 16.13 10.92 5.29
C GLU A 58 14.62 11.01 5.05
N PRO A 59 13.92 11.96 5.70
CA PRO A 59 12.53 12.26 5.40
C PRO A 59 12.39 12.86 3.99
N GLY A 60 11.30 12.52 3.31
CA GLY A 60 10.99 13.05 1.98
C GLY A 60 10.56 11.97 0.98
N VAL A 61 10.49 12.36 -0.29
CA VAL A 61 10.15 11.44 -1.39
C VAL A 61 11.42 10.83 -1.94
N THR A 62 11.50 9.50 -1.94
CA THR A 62 12.64 8.76 -2.46
C THR A 62 12.19 7.64 -3.41
N GLY A 63 13.08 7.28 -4.32
CA GLY A 63 12.89 6.14 -5.22
C GLY A 63 13.16 4.82 -4.50
N THR A 64 12.44 3.77 -4.88
CA THR A 64 12.68 2.41 -4.40
C THR A 64 12.96 1.48 -5.59
N PRO A 65 13.77 0.42 -5.42
CA PRO A 65 14.08 -0.53 -6.50
C PRO A 65 12.87 -1.40 -6.91
N THR A 66 11.73 -1.28 -6.22
CA THR A 66 10.55 -2.12 -6.43
C THR A 66 9.62 -1.63 -7.56
N LYS A 67 10.01 -0.61 -8.33
CA LYS A 67 9.15 -0.04 -9.38
C LYS A 67 8.65 -1.13 -10.34
N GLY A 68 7.33 -1.23 -10.50
CA GLY A 68 6.68 -2.22 -11.37
C GLY A 68 6.56 -3.63 -10.78
N GLU A 69 7.04 -3.86 -9.55
CA GLU A 69 6.84 -5.14 -8.87
C GLU A 69 5.35 -5.38 -8.61
N LEU A 70 4.85 -6.51 -9.10
CA LEU A 70 3.46 -6.93 -8.93
C LEU A 70 3.31 -7.73 -7.64
N ALA A 71 2.26 -7.41 -6.89
CA ALA A 71 1.89 -8.10 -5.68
C ALA A 71 0.39 -8.38 -5.63
N VAL A 72 0.04 -9.45 -4.92
CA VAL A 72 -1.34 -9.84 -4.66
C VAL A 72 -1.57 -10.06 -3.17
N CYS A 73 -2.73 -9.66 -2.67
CA CYS A 73 -3.13 -9.99 -1.30
C CYS A 73 -4.65 -10.03 -1.16
N SER A 74 -5.15 -10.68 -0.11
CA SER A 74 -6.60 -10.74 0.12
C SER A 74 -7.18 -9.35 0.39
N ILE A 75 -8.45 -9.15 0.00
CA ILE A 75 -9.17 -7.88 0.27
C ILE A 75 -9.12 -7.54 1.76
N ALA A 76 -9.35 -8.52 2.63
CA ALA A 76 -9.30 -8.33 4.08
C ALA A 76 -7.94 -7.82 4.55
N ARG A 77 -6.83 -8.37 4.03
CA ARG A 77 -5.48 -7.93 4.37
C ARG A 77 -5.19 -6.52 3.84
N PHE A 78 -5.72 -6.18 2.66
CA PHE A 78 -5.53 -4.88 2.03
C PHE A 78 -6.26 -3.76 2.77
N THR A 79 -7.49 -4.02 3.23
CA THR A 79 -8.33 -3.03 3.94
C THR A 79 -8.15 -3.07 5.46
N GLU A 80 -7.23 -3.89 5.97
CA GLU A 80 -6.99 -4.07 7.40
C GLU A 80 -6.52 -2.76 8.06
N GLU A 81 -7.02 -2.47 9.26
CA GLU A 81 -6.44 -1.45 10.12
C GLU A 81 -5.26 -2.02 10.92
N VAL A 82 -4.08 -1.45 10.68
CA VAL A 82 -2.82 -1.84 11.31
C VAL A 82 -2.38 -0.80 12.32
N ASP A 83 -1.54 -1.21 13.28
CA ASP A 83 -0.79 -0.26 14.09
C ASP A 83 0.18 0.51 13.18
N GLY A 84 0.00 1.83 13.07
CA GLY A 84 0.80 2.68 12.20
C GLY A 84 2.22 2.91 12.72
N LYS A 85 2.58 2.35 13.88
CA LYS A 85 3.89 2.46 14.51
C LYS A 85 4.39 3.91 14.53
N GLU A 86 5.67 4.11 14.33
CA GLU A 86 6.34 5.41 14.28
C GLU A 86 5.81 6.28 13.12
N TYR A 87 5.29 5.68 12.04
CA TYR A 87 4.76 6.41 10.88
C TYR A 87 3.43 7.12 11.14
N SER A 88 2.70 6.74 12.20
CA SER A 88 1.43 7.38 12.56
C SER A 88 1.27 7.58 14.07
N GLY A 89 2.39 7.65 14.81
CA GLY A 89 2.40 7.87 16.25
C GLY A 89 1.63 6.81 17.05
N GLY A 90 1.70 5.54 16.65
CA GLY A 90 1.02 4.41 17.28
C GLY A 90 -0.50 4.37 17.07
N ARG A 91 -1.04 5.22 16.19
CA ARG A 91 -2.48 5.18 15.86
C ARG A 91 -2.77 4.02 14.92
N ARG A 92 -3.96 3.45 15.06
CA ARG A 92 -4.48 2.51 14.06
C ARG A 92 -4.84 3.28 12.79
N VAL A 93 -4.34 2.78 11.67
CA VAL A 93 -4.51 3.38 10.34
C VAL A 93 -4.80 2.28 9.32
N PRO A 94 -5.50 2.58 8.21
CA PRO A 94 -5.64 1.61 7.14
C PRO A 94 -4.27 1.22 6.60
N ARG A 95 -4.05 -0.08 6.35
CA ARG A 95 -2.80 -0.59 5.76
C ARG A 95 -2.50 0.12 4.43
N PHE A 96 -3.53 0.32 3.62
CA PHE A 96 -3.47 1.08 2.37
C PHE A 96 -4.54 2.17 2.37
N ARG A 97 -4.13 3.42 2.17
CA ARG A 97 -5.02 4.58 2.04
C ARG A 97 -5.14 4.97 0.57
N LEU A 98 -6.36 5.13 0.06
CA LEU A 98 -6.58 5.68 -1.27
C LEU A 98 -6.04 7.11 -1.34
N VAL A 99 -5.18 7.39 -2.32
CA VAL A 99 -4.63 8.71 -2.62
C VAL A 99 -5.39 9.34 -3.77
N SER A 100 -5.55 8.59 -4.86
CA SER A 100 -6.27 9.04 -6.05
C SER A 100 -6.94 7.86 -6.75
N PRO A 101 -8.24 7.91 -7.06
CA PRO A 101 -8.89 6.88 -7.85
C PRO A 101 -8.32 6.87 -9.28
N ALA A 102 -8.29 5.70 -9.91
CA ALA A 102 -7.98 5.62 -11.33
C ALA A 102 -9.01 6.45 -12.14
N PRO A 103 -8.58 7.13 -13.22
CA PRO A 103 -9.51 7.82 -14.09
C PRO A 103 -10.56 6.84 -14.61
N ARG A 104 -11.83 7.28 -14.63
CA ARG A 104 -12.90 6.52 -15.27
C ARG A 104 -12.60 6.47 -16.76
N ARG A 105 -12.30 5.28 -17.27
CA ARG A 105 -12.19 5.02 -18.72
C ARG A 105 -13.57 5.03 -19.36
#